data_AF-A0A258NUQ0-F1
#
_entry.id   AF-A0A258NUQ0-F1
#
_cell.length_a   1.000
_cell.length_b   1.000
_cell.length_c   1.000
_cell.angle_alpha   90.00
_cell.angle_beta   90.00
_cell.angle_gamma   90.00
#
_symmetry.space_group_name_H-M   'P 1'
#
loop_
_entity.id
_entity.type
_entity.pdbx_description
1 polymer ?
#
loop_
_entity_poly.entity_id
_entity_poly.type
_entity_poly.pdbx_seq_one_letter_code
_entity_poly.pdbx_strand_id
1 'polypeptide(L)'
;MASRSSPFHQSLHRPRLIMGVEKSSFAGLALVGTFLIVAKSYWGIPIVFLGYLIARWLSKRDDQFIGILMRYLREGHVYDATPRLEDAKSRPKGWGRGLPL
;
A
#
# COMPACT_ATOMS: atom_id res chain seq x y z
N MET A 1 27.34 -30.83 6.99
CA MET A 1 26.31 -29.97 6.37
C MET A 1 26.93 -28.63 6.08
N ALA A 2 27.27 -28.34 4.82
CA ALA A 2 27.77 -27.03 4.44
C ALA A 2 26.62 -26.02 4.49
N SER A 3 26.70 -25.01 5.36
CA SER A 3 25.71 -23.93 5.39
C SER A 3 25.85 -23.11 4.11
N ARG A 4 24.88 -23.23 3.20
CA ARG A 4 24.76 -22.33 2.05
C ARG A 4 24.30 -20.97 2.59
N SER A 5 25.18 -19.96 2.62
CA SER A 5 24.79 -18.57 2.84
C SER A 5 24.69 -17.86 1.49
N SER A 6 23.51 -17.31 1.18
CA SER A 6 23.34 -16.40 0.05
C SER A 6 23.65 -14.97 0.51
N PRO A 7 24.40 -14.17 -0.25
CA PRO A 7 24.65 -12.78 0.11
C PRO A 7 23.34 -11.98 0.04
N PHE A 8 22.87 -11.53 1.20
CA PHE A 8 21.63 -10.75 1.32
C PHE A 8 21.93 -9.26 1.14
N HIS A 9 21.49 -8.70 0.01
CA HIS A 9 21.67 -7.28 -0.27
C HIS A 9 20.36 -6.53 0.00
N GLN A 10 20.31 -5.80 1.11
CA GLN A 10 19.11 -5.03 1.50
C GLN A 10 18.64 -4.06 0.41
N SER A 11 19.55 -3.52 -0.40
CA SER A 11 19.22 -2.61 -1.51
C SER A 11 18.36 -3.25 -2.60
N LEU A 12 18.46 -4.56 -2.82
CA LEU A 12 17.64 -5.30 -3.81
C LEU A 12 16.21 -5.56 -3.31
N HIS A 13 16.02 -5.59 -1.99
CA HIS A 13 14.71 -5.87 -1.37
C HIS A 13 13.89 -4.61 -1.08
N ARG A 14 14.50 -3.42 -1.10
CA ARG A 14 13.77 -2.17 -0.90
C ARG A 14 12.87 -1.88 -2.10
N PRO A 15 11.60 -1.54 -1.89
CA PRO A 15 10.70 -1.19 -2.98
C PRO A 15 11.17 0.11 -3.66
N ARG A 16 10.98 0.19 -4.98
CA ARG A 16 11.29 1.40 -5.74
C ARG A 16 10.21 2.46 -5.52
N LEU A 17 10.55 3.50 -4.78
CA LEU A 17 9.70 4.67 -4.56
C LEU A 17 9.88 5.72 -5.66
N ILE A 18 8.81 6.46 -6.00
CA ILE A 18 8.83 7.60 -6.91
C ILE A 18 8.73 8.87 -6.05
N MET A 19 9.75 9.73 -6.10
CA MET A 19 9.84 10.95 -5.28
C MET A 19 9.64 10.70 -3.76
N GLY A 20 9.96 9.49 -3.28
CA GLY A 20 9.76 9.09 -1.89
C GLY A 20 8.34 8.66 -1.54
N VAL A 21 7.52 8.30 -2.54
CA VAL A 21 6.16 7.77 -2.40
C VAL A 21 6.03 6.44 -3.14
N GLU A 22 5.19 5.52 -2.65
CA GLU A 22 4.87 4.28 -3.37
C GLU A 22 4.29 4.57 -4.76
N LYS A 23 4.62 3.74 -5.76
CA LYS A 23 4.18 3.91 -7.15
C LYS A 23 2.67 4.02 -7.31
N SER A 24 1.92 3.20 -6.56
CA SER A 24 0.45 3.15 -6.57
C SER A 24 -0.16 4.48 -6.09
N SER A 25 0.29 4.96 -4.94
CA SER A 25 -0.11 6.27 -4.38
C SER A 25 0.26 7.44 -5.29
N PHE A 26 1.48 7.43 -5.84
CA PHE A 26 1.92 8.48 -6.76
C PHE A 26 1.05 8.52 -8.03
N ALA A 27 0.72 7.36 -8.60
CA ALA A 27 -0.17 7.27 -9.75
C ALA A 27 -1.57 7.82 -9.44
N GLY A 28 -2.13 7.49 -8.27
CA GLY A 28 -3.41 8.02 -7.81
C GLY A 28 -3.39 9.54 -7.65
N LEU A 29 -2.36 10.08 -6.99
CA LEU A 29 -2.19 11.53 -6.82
C LEU A 29 -2.02 12.26 -8.15
N ALA A 30 -1.23 11.69 -9.07
CA ALA A 30 -1.04 12.25 -10.41
C ALA A 30 -2.35 12.28 -11.19
N LEU A 31 -3.13 11.19 -11.17
CA LEU A 31 -4.42 11.11 -11.84
C LEU A 31 -5.41 12.14 -11.30
N VAL A 32 -5.55 12.24 -9.97
CA VAL A 32 -6.40 13.24 -9.32
C VAL A 32 -5.93 14.66 -9.66
N GLY A 33 -4.61 14.91 -9.62
CA GLY A 33 -4.03 16.20 -9.98
C GLY A 33 -4.35 16.60 -11.43
N THR A 34 -4.16 15.69 -12.39
CA THR A 34 -4.51 15.92 -13.79
C THR A 34 -6.00 16.19 -13.96
N PHE A 35 -6.86 15.43 -13.29
CA PHE A 35 -8.31 15.61 -13.35
C PHE A 35 -8.74 16.99 -12.82
N LEU A 36 -8.17 17.45 -11.70
CA LEU A 36 -8.47 18.76 -11.14
C LEU A 36 -8.06 19.93 -12.06
N ILE A 37 -6.92 19.80 -12.74
CA ILE A 37 -6.47 20.78 -13.73
C ILE A 37 -7.45 20.84 -14.90
N VAL A 38 -7.88 19.68 -15.42
CA VAL A 38 -8.86 19.60 -16.52
C VAL A 38 -10.21 20.17 -16.09
N ALA A 39 -10.65 19.89 -14.87
CA ALA A 39 -11.88 20.42 -14.28
C ALA A 39 -11.79 21.92 -13.91
N LYS A 40 -10.65 22.59 -14.15
CA LYS A 40 -10.36 23.98 -13.75
C LYS A 40 -10.54 24.25 -12.25
N SER A 41 -10.45 23.20 -11.43
CA SER A 41 -10.60 23.29 -9.98
C SER A 41 -9.22 23.46 -9.34
N TYR A 42 -8.66 24.66 -9.48
CA TYR A 42 -7.33 24.98 -8.97
C TYR A 42 -7.26 24.95 -7.44
N TRP A 43 -8.39 25.16 -6.76
CA TRP A 43 -8.51 25.00 -5.30
C TRP A 43 -8.25 23.57 -4.83
N GLY A 44 -8.36 22.57 -5.71
CA GLY A 44 -7.99 21.20 -5.39
C GLY A 44 -6.48 20.95 -5.38
N ILE A 45 -5.67 21.82 -6.00
CA ILE A 45 -4.21 21.63 -6.09
C ILE A 45 -3.54 21.63 -4.70
N PRO A 46 -3.83 22.59 -3.78
CA PRO A 46 -3.34 22.52 -2.41
C PRO A 46 -3.70 21.21 -1.68
N ILE A 47 -4.89 20.65 -1.95
CA ILE A 47 -5.36 19.41 -1.34
C ILE A 47 -4.53 18.23 -1.84
N VAL A 48 -4.28 18.14 -3.14
CA VAL A 48 -3.41 17.10 -3.72
C VAL A 48 -1.98 17.23 -3.20
N PHE A 49 -1.47 18.46 -3.07
CA PHE A 49 -0.15 18.70 -2.50
C PHE A 49 -0.04 18.24 -1.05
N LEU A 50 -1.08 18.52 -0.24
CA LEU A 50 -1.14 18.02 1.14
C LEU A 50 -1.21 16.49 1.18
N GLY A 51 -2.01 15.88 0.28
CA GLY A 51 -2.06 14.43 0.10
C GLY A 51 -0.71 13.82 -0.25
N TYR A 52 0.08 14.48 -1.11
CA TYR A 52 1.46 14.08 -1.42
C TYR A 52 2.37 14.13 -0.19
N LEU A 53 2.30 15.18 0.62
CA LEU A 53 3.10 15.28 1.85
C LEU A 53 2.77 14.16 2.83
N ILE A 54 1.49 13.84 3.01
CA ILE A 54 1.03 12.73 3.85
C ILE A 54 1.53 11.39 3.29
N ALA A 55 1.35 11.15 1.99
CA ALA A 55 1.80 9.92 1.34
C ALA A 55 3.32 9.73 1.47
N ARG A 56 4.10 10.81 1.33
CA ARG A 56 5.55 10.81 1.51
C ARG A 56 5.96 10.56 2.96
N TRP A 57 5.27 11.18 3.92
CA TRP A 57 5.52 10.97 5.34
C TRP A 57 5.24 9.53 5.76
N LEU A 58 4.17 8.93 5.24
CA LEU A 58 3.80 7.55 5.50
C LEU A 58 4.81 6.58 4.86
N SER A 59 5.14 6.81 3.59
CA SER A 59 6.13 5.99 2.87
C SER A 59 7.52 6.04 3.51
N LYS A 60 7.90 7.16 4.15
CA LYS A 60 9.16 7.25 4.92
C LYS A 60 9.19 6.36 6.17
N ARG A 61 8.03 6.02 6.74
CA ARG A 61 7.95 5.19 7.96
C ARG A 61 8.01 3.71 7.62
N ASP A 62 7.28 3.33 6.58
CA ASP A 62 7.23 1.97 6.08
C ASP A 62 6.94 2.01 4.57
N ASP A 63 7.95 1.61 3.80
CA ASP A 63 7.91 1.65 2.34
C ASP A 63 6.86 0.67 1.74
N GLN A 64 6.31 -0.24 2.54
CA GLN A 64 5.33 -1.26 2.14
C GLN A 64 3.93 -1.06 2.74
N PHE A 65 3.76 -0.07 3.62
CA PHE A 65 2.53 0.12 4.38
C PHE A 65 1.29 0.25 3.48
N ILE A 66 1.35 1.08 2.43
CA ILE A 66 0.22 1.30 1.54
C ILE A 66 -0.13 0.02 0.77
N GLY A 67 0.86 -0.70 0.24
CA GLY A 67 0.65 -1.99 -0.40
C GLY A 67 -0.07 -3.00 0.49
N ILE A 68 0.34 -3.10 1.77
CA ILE A 68 -0.30 -3.98 2.76
C ILE A 68 -1.72 -3.51 3.06
N LEU A 69 -1.91 -2.20 3.29
CA LEU A 69 -3.23 -1.61 3.56
C LEU A 69 -4.21 -1.87 2.41
N MET A 70 -3.77 -1.67 1.16
CA MET A 70 -4.60 -1.89 -0.02
C MET A 70 -4.96 -3.37 -0.20
N ARG A 71 -4.05 -4.29 0.14
CA ARG A 71 -4.34 -5.72 0.16
C ARG A 71 -5.41 -6.06 1.19
N TYR A 72 -5.29 -5.48 2.39
CA TYR A 72 -6.25 -5.68 3.48
C TYR A 72 -7.63 -5.09 3.15
N LEU A 73 -7.69 -3.89 2.57
CA LEU A 73 -8.93 -3.27 2.12
C LEU A 73 -9.62 -4.11 1.04
N ARG A 74 -8.85 -4.68 0.09
CA ARG A 74 -9.38 -5.53 -0.96
C ARG A 74 -10.02 -6.80 -0.40
N GLU A 75 -9.41 -7.41 0.62
CA GLU A 75 -9.94 -8.61 1.28
C GLU A 75 -11.35 -8.40 1.86
N GLY A 76 -11.67 -7.20 2.35
CA GLY A 76 -13.03 -6.88 2.82
C GLY A 76 -14.09 -6.84 1.72
N HIS A 77 -13.68 -6.78 0.45
CA HIS A 77 -14.55 -6.80 -0.72
C HIS A 77 -14.58 -8.17 -1.42
N VAL A 78 -13.83 -9.15 -0.91
CA VAL A 78 -13.90 -10.53 -1.38
C VAL A 78 -15.00 -11.24 -0.60
N TYR A 79 -16.20 -11.25 -1.19
CA TYR A 79 -17.35 -12.01 -0.68
C TYR A 79 -17.24 -13.46 -1.15
N ASP A 80 -16.26 -14.19 -0.61
CA ASP A 80 -16.18 -15.64 -0.77
C ASP A 80 -16.68 -16.30 0.52
N ALA A 81 -17.58 -17.27 0.39
CA ALA A 81 -18.15 -18.00 1.52
C ALA A 81 -17.13 -18.95 2.17
N THR A 82 -16.04 -19.25 1.45
CA THR A 82 -14.96 -20.09 1.96
C THR A 82 -13.73 -19.25 2.31
N PRO A 83 -13.27 -19.24 3.57
CA PRO A 83 -11.99 -18.63 3.90
C PRO A 83 -10.89 -19.39 3.17
N ARG A 84 -10.08 -18.71 2.36
CA ARG A 84 -8.92 -19.33 1.73
C ARG A 84 -7.99 -19.83 2.83
N LEU A 85 -7.51 -21.06 2.72
CA LEU A 85 -6.66 -21.71 3.73
C LEU A 85 -5.40 -20.89 4.07
N GLU A 86 -4.88 -20.13 3.11
CA GLU A 86 -3.74 -19.22 3.29
C GLU A 86 -4.08 -18.01 4.17
N ASP A 87 -5.30 -17.46 4.04
CA ASP A 87 -5.77 -16.29 4.79
C ASP A 87 -6.16 -16.68 6.22
N ALA A 88 -6.66 -17.89 6.44
CA ALA A 88 -7.01 -18.41 7.76
C ALA A 88 -5.76 -18.70 8.63
N LYS A 89 -4.67 -19.19 8.02
CA LYS A 89 -3.43 -19.54 8.74
C LYS A 89 -2.51 -18.34 9.04
N SER A 90 -2.59 -17.28 8.25
CA SER A 90 -1.64 -16.16 8.32
C SER A 90 -2.13 -14.98 9.16
N ARG A 91 -3.42 -14.96 9.54
CA ARG A 91 -4.00 -13.85 10.31
C ARG A 91 -3.73 -13.97 11.82
N PRO A 92 -3.27 -12.90 12.49
CA PRO A 92 -3.28 -12.81 13.93
C PRO A 92 -4.72 -12.93 14.45
N LYS A 93 -4.89 -13.57 15.61
CA LYS A 93 -6.19 -13.72 16.25
C LYS A 93 -6.85 -12.34 16.42
N GLY A 94 -8.06 -12.16 15.88
CA GLY A 94 -8.83 -10.91 15.95
C GLY A 94 -8.73 -9.97 14.74
N TRP A 95 -7.95 -10.30 13.71
CA TRP A 95 -7.77 -9.47 12.50
C TRP A 95 -8.64 -9.90 11.29
N GLY A 96 -9.72 -10.66 11.51
CA GLY A 96 -10.67 -11.08 10.48
C GLY A 96 -12.04 -10.44 10.68
N ARG A 97 -12.62 -9.84 9.64
CA ARG A 97 -14.00 -9.32 9.69
C ARG A 97 -14.98 -10.50 9.59
N GLY A 98 -15.54 -10.93 10.73
CA GLY A 98 -16.55 -11.98 10.77
C GLY A 98 -16.04 -13.43 10.72
N LEU A 99 -14.74 -13.66 10.95
CA LEU A 99 -14.23 -15.03 11.12
C LEU A 99 -14.50 -15.51 12.56
N PRO A 100 -15.21 -16.63 12.76
CA PRO A 100 -15.30 -17.27 14.07
C PRO A 100 -13.90 -17.73 14.50
N LEU A 101 -13.65 -17.60 15.81
CA LEU A 101 -12.41 -17.94 16.49
C LEU A 101 -11.91 -19.36 16.20
#